data_AF-A0A2B8B6K7-F1
#
_entry.id   AF-A0A2B8B6K7-F1
#
_cell.length_a   1.000
_cell.length_b   1.000
_cell.length_c   1.000
_cell.angle_alpha   90.00
_cell.angle_beta   90.00
_cell.angle_gamma   90.00
#
_symmetry.space_group_name_H-M   'P 1'
#
loop_
_entity.id
_entity.type
_entity.pdbx_description
1 polymer ?
#
loop_
_entity_poly.entity_id
_entity_poly.type
_entity_poly.pdbx_seq_one_letter_code
_entity_poly.pdbx_strand_id
1 'polypeptide(L)'
;MKICVFLGPTMPVEDARAILPDAVFLPPAAQADIISAMTIHRPDVIALIDGVFGQSLSVWHKEILYALHKGVAVYGASSMGALRAAECHPFGMVPVGEVARGYVDGRLTGDDEVALAHAGPEDGWFPLSEPLVNLRASMAAALAAGVADRALHDRVIAAAKGLYFTERTRDRIFAEAGLGAEETDRLERFLESGGIDQKRRDAEVLLSHLGSLIMPPRPAPFDFNASHYFDVLYERDRRVCHGGNAVPLSEIASHAALHRPDFAEINNAALGRLLIRQFAEVMGVTVDEAAVQTETRRFCAMRGLVGAEALADWCRRNDLTDDEFSELMTELAIERAMRLWLVPRRFLARTTKPVLNELRLRGLYESTAEEAALVERVMELHFGDASRQPKETVEQLLAEHVASTACRVDAPADVWSYEYGFKDLLDLRIDLMRAKQVRDLFRQLAVEAEAALAPAAPQEPAGEAMPEEEMQT
;
A
#
# COMPACT_ATOMS: atom_id res chain seq x y z
N MET A 1 2.27 7.02 21.06
CA MET A 1 1.56 5.75 20.84
C MET A 1 0.31 6.05 20.03
N LYS A 2 0.07 5.33 18.95
CA LYS A 2 -1.09 5.51 18.09
C LYS A 2 -2.06 4.35 18.27
N ILE A 3 -3.32 4.69 18.58
CA ILE A 3 -4.36 3.71 18.89
C ILE A 3 -5.47 3.84 17.85
N CYS A 4 -5.85 2.71 17.24
CA CYS A 4 -7.05 2.61 16.42
C CYS A 4 -8.12 1.84 17.19
N VAL A 5 -9.35 2.36 17.22
CA VAL A 5 -10.50 1.75 17.91
C VAL A 5 -11.63 1.52 16.93
N PHE A 6 -12.06 0.28 16.75
CA PHE A 6 -13.23 -0.07 15.94
C PHE A 6 -14.49 -0.09 16.82
N LEU A 7 -15.39 0.86 16.59
CA LEU A 7 -16.55 1.14 17.43
C LEU A 7 -17.77 1.54 16.58
N GLY A 8 -18.96 1.12 17.01
CA GLY A 8 -20.24 1.61 16.48
C GLY A 8 -21.36 1.43 17.50
N PRO A 9 -22.21 0.39 17.39
CA PRO A 9 -23.43 0.30 18.17
C PRO A 9 -23.25 0.13 19.68
N THR A 10 -22.04 -0.22 20.15
CA THR A 10 -21.80 -0.37 21.59
C THR A 10 -21.89 0.96 22.36
N MET A 11 -21.44 2.07 21.76
CA MET A 11 -21.58 3.40 22.35
C MET A 11 -21.30 4.51 21.31
N PRO A 12 -21.85 5.73 21.49
CA PRO A 12 -21.53 6.86 20.64
C PRO A 12 -20.03 7.19 20.64
N VAL A 13 -19.51 7.58 19.48
CA VAL A 13 -18.08 7.89 19.34
C VAL A 13 -17.67 9.12 20.15
N GLU A 14 -18.59 10.06 20.37
CA GLU A 14 -18.38 11.26 21.19
C GLU A 14 -18.09 10.88 22.65
N ASP A 15 -18.86 9.95 23.20
CA ASP A 15 -18.68 9.43 24.55
C ASP A 15 -17.32 8.70 24.66
N ALA A 16 -16.97 7.91 23.65
CA ALA A 16 -15.70 7.19 23.62
C ALA A 16 -14.50 8.15 23.52
N ARG A 17 -14.62 9.23 22.75
CA ARG A 17 -13.61 10.28 22.61
C ARG A 17 -13.43 11.09 23.90
N ALA A 18 -14.47 11.22 24.72
CA ALA A 18 -14.33 11.83 26.04
C ALA A 18 -13.42 11.01 26.99
N ILE A 19 -13.36 9.68 26.79
CA ILE A 19 -12.51 8.77 27.57
C ILE A 19 -11.10 8.66 26.97
N LEU A 20 -11.01 8.55 25.64
CA LEU A 20 -9.75 8.38 24.91
C LEU A 20 -9.66 9.36 23.73
N PRO A 21 -9.26 10.63 23.96
CA PRO A 21 -9.39 11.70 22.98
C PRO A 21 -8.43 11.58 21.79
N ASP A 22 -7.24 11.00 21.98
CA ASP A 22 -6.17 10.94 20.96
C ASP A 22 -6.26 9.68 20.06
N ALA A 23 -7.29 8.84 20.24
CA ALA A 23 -7.49 7.66 19.43
C ALA A 23 -8.10 7.95 18.06
N VAL A 24 -7.73 7.13 17.07
CA VAL A 24 -8.39 7.08 15.77
C VAL A 24 -9.59 6.14 15.89
N PHE A 25 -10.79 6.70 15.96
CA PHE A 25 -12.02 5.92 15.95
C PHE A 25 -12.43 5.59 14.52
N LEU A 26 -12.64 4.29 14.29
CA LEU A 26 -13.06 3.68 13.03
C LEU A 26 -14.43 3.04 13.22
N PRO A 27 -15.24 2.92 12.14
CA PRO A 27 -16.53 2.22 12.20
C PRO A 27 -16.37 0.75 12.63
N PRO A 28 -17.46 0.01 12.93
CA PRO A 28 -17.39 -1.40 13.25
C PRO A 28 -16.59 -2.19 12.20
N ALA A 29 -15.63 -3.01 12.65
CA ALA A 29 -14.71 -3.70 11.74
C ALA A 29 -15.42 -4.71 10.84
N ALA A 30 -15.19 -4.57 9.53
CA ALA A 30 -15.48 -5.57 8.52
C ALA A 30 -14.20 -6.36 8.13
N GLN A 31 -14.37 -7.35 7.27
CA GLN A 31 -13.26 -8.03 6.62
C GLN A 31 -12.32 -7.02 5.94
N ALA A 32 -11.01 -7.26 6.08
CA ALA A 32 -9.89 -6.44 5.60
C ALA A 32 -9.66 -5.12 6.36
N ASP A 33 -10.54 -4.70 7.28
CA ASP A 33 -10.40 -3.39 7.92
C ASP A 33 -9.23 -3.33 8.90
N ILE A 34 -8.89 -4.44 9.58
CA ILE A 34 -7.75 -4.46 10.51
C ILE A 34 -6.44 -4.28 9.74
N ILE A 35 -6.23 -5.05 8.67
CA ILE A 35 -5.02 -4.94 7.85
C ILE A 35 -4.97 -3.60 7.09
N SER A 36 -6.12 -3.03 6.72
CA SER A 36 -6.21 -1.70 6.12
C SER A 36 -5.81 -0.62 7.12
N ALA A 37 -6.29 -0.70 8.36
CA ALA A 37 -5.92 0.23 9.42
C ALA A 37 -4.42 0.16 9.74
N MET A 38 -3.79 -1.02 9.66
CA MET A 38 -2.35 -1.16 9.79
C MET A 38 -1.58 -0.36 8.74
N THR A 39 -2.01 -0.39 7.48
CA THR A 39 -1.37 0.37 6.39
C THR A 39 -1.65 1.86 6.49
N ILE A 40 -2.92 2.24 6.68
CA ILE A 40 -3.37 3.65 6.66
C ILE A 40 -2.92 4.40 7.90
N HIS A 41 -3.06 3.78 9.07
CA HIS A 41 -2.83 4.45 10.35
C HIS A 41 -1.51 4.04 11.01
N ARG A 42 -0.93 2.87 10.72
CA ARG A 42 0.28 2.36 11.39
C ARG A 42 0.17 2.44 12.92
N PRO A 43 -0.87 1.82 13.51
CA PRO A 43 -1.10 1.87 14.94
C PRO A 43 -0.07 1.03 15.71
N ASP A 44 0.24 1.46 16.93
CA ASP A 44 0.93 0.62 17.92
C ASP A 44 -0.08 -0.33 18.60
N VAL A 45 -1.35 0.09 18.68
CA VAL A 45 -2.44 -0.63 19.36
C VAL A 45 -3.71 -0.61 18.52
N ILE A 46 -4.37 -1.76 18.41
CA ILE A 46 -5.71 -1.90 17.85
C ILE A 46 -6.67 -2.37 18.95
N ALA A 47 -7.78 -1.66 19.11
CA ALA A 47 -8.87 -2.03 19.99
C ALA A 47 -10.10 -2.40 19.14
N LEU A 48 -10.50 -3.66 19.22
CA LEU A 48 -11.71 -4.15 18.55
C LEU A 48 -12.84 -4.19 19.58
N ILE A 49 -13.85 -3.35 19.40
CA ILE A 49 -15.09 -3.37 20.20
C ILE A 49 -16.19 -3.97 19.35
N ASP A 50 -16.53 -3.29 18.25
CA ASP A 50 -17.60 -3.66 17.34
C ASP A 50 -17.08 -4.16 15.99
N GLY A 51 -17.84 -5.08 15.39
CA GLY A 51 -17.63 -5.58 14.05
C GLY A 51 -18.96 -5.86 13.37
N VAL A 52 -18.98 -5.82 12.04
CA VAL A 52 -20.18 -6.11 11.24
C VAL A 52 -20.30 -7.62 10.97
N PHE A 53 -21.52 -8.08 10.73
CA PHE A 53 -21.81 -9.46 10.33
C PHE A 53 -23.14 -9.52 9.54
N GLY A 54 -23.41 -10.64 8.87
CA GLY A 54 -24.60 -10.81 8.04
C GLY A 54 -24.40 -10.30 6.61
N GLN A 55 -24.90 -9.10 6.30
CA GLN A 55 -24.80 -8.50 4.96
C GLN A 55 -23.38 -8.08 4.57
N SER A 56 -22.47 -8.03 5.53
CA SER A 56 -21.05 -7.79 5.33
C SER A 56 -20.23 -8.93 5.93
N LEU A 57 -19.09 -9.21 5.32
CA LEU A 57 -18.16 -10.20 5.83
C LEU A 57 -17.50 -9.65 7.10
N SER A 58 -17.60 -10.41 8.18
CA SER A 58 -17.00 -10.04 9.47
C SER A 58 -15.49 -10.07 9.40
N VAL A 59 -14.86 -9.24 10.24
CA VAL A 59 -13.43 -9.26 10.46
C VAL A 59 -12.93 -10.68 10.78
N TRP A 60 -11.86 -11.13 10.12
CA TRP A 60 -11.31 -12.47 10.28
C TRP A 60 -10.30 -12.52 11.44
N HIS A 61 -10.29 -13.64 12.17
CA HIS A 61 -9.25 -13.91 13.17
C HIS A 61 -7.84 -13.85 12.55
N LYS A 62 -7.66 -14.24 11.27
CA LYS A 62 -6.38 -14.15 10.57
C LYS A 62 -5.84 -12.73 10.45
N GLU A 63 -6.69 -11.71 10.35
CA GLU A 63 -6.25 -10.32 10.33
C GLU A 63 -5.66 -9.91 11.68
N ILE A 64 -6.28 -10.38 12.77
CA ILE A 64 -5.82 -10.15 14.14
C ILE A 64 -4.49 -10.88 14.39
N LEU A 65 -4.40 -12.14 13.96
CA LEU A 65 -3.15 -12.90 14.05
C LEU A 65 -2.03 -12.21 13.24
N TYR A 66 -2.34 -11.68 12.06
CA TYR A 66 -1.35 -10.92 11.29
C TYR A 66 -0.90 -9.65 12.03
N ALA A 67 -1.83 -8.89 12.62
CA ALA A 67 -1.50 -7.71 13.42
C ALA A 67 -0.57 -8.05 14.60
N LEU A 68 -0.91 -9.10 15.35
CA LEU A 68 -0.08 -9.60 16.46
C LEU A 68 1.30 -10.05 15.97
N HIS A 69 1.37 -10.77 14.84
CA HIS A 69 2.61 -11.22 14.24
C HIS A 69 3.51 -10.05 13.80
N LYS A 70 2.91 -8.95 13.32
CA LYS A 70 3.62 -7.69 13.02
C LYS A 70 3.94 -6.85 14.26
N GLY A 71 3.64 -7.34 15.47
CA GLY A 71 3.98 -6.71 16.73
C GLY A 71 3.02 -5.62 17.20
N VAL A 72 1.85 -5.49 16.55
CA VAL A 72 0.78 -4.58 16.98
C VAL A 72 0.03 -5.23 18.14
N ALA A 73 -0.15 -4.52 19.25
CA ALA A 73 -0.95 -5.04 20.36
C ALA A 73 -2.44 -4.96 20.02
N VAL A 74 -3.16 -6.06 20.20
CA VAL A 74 -4.60 -6.12 19.90
C VAL A 74 -5.39 -6.41 21.16
N TYR A 75 -6.38 -5.56 21.44
CA TYR A 75 -7.32 -5.70 22.55
C TYR A 75 -8.73 -5.95 22.01
N GLY A 76 -9.51 -6.77 22.71
CA GLY A 76 -10.89 -7.04 22.33
C GLY A 76 -11.84 -7.03 23.52
N ALA A 77 -12.99 -6.38 23.35
CA ALA A 77 -14.01 -6.23 24.40
C ALA A 77 -15.43 -6.16 23.83
N SER A 78 -16.42 -6.26 24.73
CA SER A 78 -17.84 -5.96 24.52
C SER A 78 -18.59 -6.81 23.47
N SER A 79 -18.29 -6.66 22.17
CA SER A 79 -19.08 -7.21 21.07
C SER A 79 -18.28 -8.24 20.26
N MET A 80 -18.17 -8.04 18.94
CA MET A 80 -17.34 -8.88 18.06
C MET A 80 -15.88 -8.95 18.56
N GLY A 81 -15.41 -7.89 19.21
CA GLY A 81 -14.11 -7.85 19.88
C GLY A 81 -13.94 -8.90 20.97
N ALA A 82 -14.98 -9.15 21.78
CA ALA A 82 -14.95 -10.17 22.82
C ALA A 82 -14.86 -11.59 22.24
N LEU A 83 -15.62 -11.87 21.17
CA LEU A 83 -15.55 -13.15 20.43
C LEU A 83 -14.15 -13.40 19.89
N ARG A 84 -13.62 -12.43 19.14
CA ARG A 84 -12.28 -12.54 18.55
C ARG A 84 -11.18 -12.60 19.61
N ALA A 85 -11.35 -11.90 20.73
CA ALA A 85 -10.44 -12.02 21.86
C ALA A 85 -10.40 -13.44 22.41
N ALA A 86 -11.54 -14.12 22.58
CA ALA A 86 -11.55 -15.51 23.04
C ALA A 86 -10.82 -16.46 22.08
N GLU A 87 -11.01 -16.29 20.78
CA GLU A 87 -10.33 -17.10 19.75
C GLU A 87 -8.82 -16.81 19.66
N CYS A 88 -8.43 -15.54 19.77
CA CYS A 88 -7.06 -15.08 19.54
C CYS A 88 -6.25 -14.88 20.84
N HIS A 89 -6.86 -15.06 22.01
CA HIS A 89 -6.19 -14.94 23.30
C HIS A 89 -4.95 -15.85 23.42
N PRO A 90 -4.99 -17.13 22.97
CA PRO A 90 -3.81 -17.99 23.00
C PRO A 90 -2.62 -17.46 22.18
N PHE A 91 -2.85 -16.54 21.24
CA PHE A 91 -1.84 -15.93 20.38
C PHE A 91 -1.41 -14.52 20.84
N GLY A 92 -1.97 -14.03 21.95
CA GLY A 92 -1.58 -12.75 22.56
C GLY A 92 -2.57 -11.61 22.40
N MET A 93 -3.76 -11.82 21.83
CA MET A 93 -4.84 -10.83 21.92
C MET A 93 -5.28 -10.68 23.39
N VAL A 94 -5.50 -9.44 23.84
CA VAL A 94 -5.83 -9.14 25.23
C VAL A 94 -7.35 -9.00 25.39
N PRO A 95 -8.04 -9.95 26.04
CA PRO A 95 -9.46 -9.82 26.36
C PRO A 95 -9.67 -8.81 27.48
N VAL A 96 -10.66 -7.92 27.33
CA VAL A 96 -11.02 -6.92 28.36
C VAL A 96 -12.54 -6.91 28.57
N GLY A 97 -12.96 -6.83 29.83
CA GLY A 97 -14.37 -6.78 30.21
C GLY A 97 -15.00 -8.14 30.56
N GLU A 98 -16.24 -8.11 31.06
CA GLU A 98 -16.95 -9.30 31.51
C GLU A 98 -17.40 -10.19 30.35
N VAL A 99 -17.76 -9.62 29.20
CA VAL A 99 -18.19 -10.37 28.02
C VAL A 99 -17.02 -11.15 27.43
N ALA A 100 -15.86 -10.50 27.28
CA ALA A 100 -14.66 -11.17 26.80
C ALA A 100 -14.24 -12.32 27.73
N ARG A 101 -14.26 -12.08 29.04
CA ARG A 101 -14.02 -13.14 30.04
C ARG A 101 -15.06 -14.27 29.96
N GLY A 102 -16.32 -13.92 29.71
CA GLY A 102 -17.41 -14.88 29.51
C GLY A 102 -17.13 -15.87 28.38
N TYR A 103 -16.62 -15.39 27.24
CA TYR A 103 -16.23 -16.26 26.13
C TYR A 103 -14.94 -17.05 26.41
N VAL A 104 -13.91 -16.41 26.97
CA VAL A 104 -12.64 -17.08 27.32
C VAL A 104 -12.87 -18.25 28.28
N ASP A 105 -13.73 -18.07 29.28
CA ASP A 105 -14.04 -19.11 30.27
C ASP A 105 -15.10 -20.11 29.77
N GLY A 106 -15.65 -19.92 28.56
CA GLY A 106 -16.72 -20.78 27.99
C GLY A 106 -18.10 -20.62 28.62
N ARG A 107 -18.34 -19.57 29.43
CA ARG A 107 -19.67 -19.22 29.97
C ARG A 107 -20.60 -18.66 28.89
N LEU A 108 -20.02 -18.02 27.89
CA LEU A 108 -20.67 -17.60 26.65
C LEU A 108 -20.07 -18.40 25.50
N THR A 109 -20.91 -18.90 24.61
CA THR A 109 -20.45 -19.71 23.45
C THR A 109 -21.19 -19.36 22.16
N GLY A 110 -22.27 -18.59 22.23
CA GLY A 110 -23.06 -18.20 21.07
C GLY A 110 -22.60 -16.84 20.54
N ASP A 111 -22.45 -16.73 19.22
CA ASP A 111 -22.19 -15.45 18.54
C ASP A 111 -23.38 -14.49 18.73
N ASP A 112 -24.58 -15.06 18.87
CA ASP A 112 -25.82 -14.32 19.07
C ASP A 112 -25.90 -13.63 20.45
N GLU A 113 -25.00 -13.95 21.38
CA GLU A 113 -24.99 -13.32 22.71
C GLU A 113 -24.67 -11.82 22.61
N VAL A 114 -23.81 -11.43 21.66
CA VAL A 114 -23.38 -10.04 21.42
C VAL A 114 -23.98 -9.39 20.17
N ALA A 115 -24.59 -10.21 19.31
CA ALA A 115 -25.24 -9.80 18.07
C ALA A 115 -26.44 -8.89 18.32
N LEU A 116 -26.56 -7.83 17.52
CA LEU A 116 -27.73 -6.95 17.46
C LEU A 116 -27.90 -6.39 16.05
N ALA A 117 -29.12 -5.97 15.70
CA ALA A 117 -29.37 -5.14 14.54
C ALA A 117 -29.05 -3.68 14.88
N HIS A 118 -28.44 -2.95 13.95
CA HIS A 118 -28.13 -1.53 14.13
C HIS A 118 -28.42 -0.76 12.84
N ALA A 119 -28.61 0.55 12.98
CA ALA A 119 -28.73 1.47 11.86
C ALA A 119 -27.37 1.66 11.14
N GLY A 120 -27.39 2.35 10.00
CA GLY A 120 -26.19 2.64 9.24
C GLY A 120 -25.32 3.75 9.86
N PRO A 121 -24.19 4.08 9.21
CA PRO A 121 -23.29 5.16 9.66
C PRO A 121 -23.98 6.54 9.73
N GLU A 122 -24.98 6.80 8.89
CA GLU A 122 -25.77 8.04 8.85
C GLU A 122 -26.54 8.32 10.15
N ASP A 123 -26.91 7.26 10.87
CA ASP A 123 -27.63 7.31 12.14
C ASP A 123 -26.71 6.97 13.33
N GLY A 124 -25.38 7.05 13.14
CA GLY A 124 -24.40 6.81 14.20
C GLY A 124 -24.38 5.36 14.71
N TRP A 125 -24.76 4.39 13.88
CA TRP A 125 -24.82 2.97 14.24
C TRP A 125 -25.80 2.64 15.38
N PHE A 126 -26.89 3.40 15.51
CA PHE A 126 -27.86 3.23 16.60
C PHE A 126 -28.37 1.78 16.72
N PRO A 127 -28.38 1.17 17.92
CA PRO A 127 -28.85 -0.20 18.10
C PRO A 127 -30.38 -0.29 17.95
N LEU A 128 -30.84 -1.22 17.12
CA LEU A 128 -32.25 -1.48 16.80
C LEU A 128 -32.80 -2.73 17.49
N SER A 129 -31.93 -3.56 18.07
CA SER A 129 -32.32 -4.71 18.89
C SER A 129 -31.40 -4.88 20.10
N GLU A 130 -31.85 -5.69 21.06
CA GLU A 130 -31.21 -5.92 22.35
C GLU A 130 -30.25 -7.12 22.29
N PRO A 131 -28.95 -6.94 22.61
CA PRO A 131 -28.01 -8.04 22.74
C PRO A 131 -28.27 -8.85 24.02
N LEU A 132 -28.14 -10.18 23.95
CA LEU A 132 -28.47 -11.05 25.09
C LEU A 132 -27.59 -10.78 26.31
N VAL A 133 -26.32 -10.40 26.14
CA VAL A 133 -25.44 -10.06 27.28
C VAL A 133 -25.98 -8.90 28.13
N ASN A 134 -26.57 -7.88 27.50
CA ASN A 134 -27.19 -6.75 28.21
C ASN A 134 -28.48 -7.20 28.91
N LEU A 135 -29.30 -7.99 28.22
CA LEU A 135 -30.52 -8.55 28.81
C LEU A 135 -30.21 -9.45 30.02
N ARG A 136 -29.22 -10.33 29.92
CA ARG A 136 -28.77 -11.20 31.02
C ARG A 136 -28.30 -10.38 32.22
N ALA A 137 -27.46 -9.37 32.00
CA ALA A 137 -26.99 -8.50 33.07
C ALA A 137 -28.15 -7.76 33.75
N SER A 138 -29.09 -7.23 32.94
CA SER A 138 -30.27 -6.52 33.43
C SER A 138 -31.23 -7.42 34.21
N MET A 139 -31.49 -8.64 33.72
CA MET A 139 -32.36 -9.61 34.41
C MET A 139 -31.70 -10.16 35.68
N ALA A 140 -30.38 -10.34 35.70
CA ALA A 140 -29.66 -10.68 36.92
C ALA A 140 -29.76 -9.57 37.98
N ALA A 141 -29.71 -8.30 37.57
CA ALA A 141 -29.94 -7.18 38.46
C ALA A 141 -31.39 -7.12 38.98
N ALA A 142 -32.37 -7.37 38.11
CA ALA A 142 -33.79 -7.45 38.49
C ALA A 142 -34.06 -8.58 39.50
N LEU A 143 -33.42 -9.73 39.31
CA LEU A 143 -33.48 -10.86 40.24
C LEU A 143 -32.86 -10.50 41.60
N ALA A 144 -31.68 -9.87 41.60
CA ALA A 144 -31.00 -9.45 42.83
C ALA A 144 -31.80 -8.37 43.60
N ALA A 145 -32.52 -7.50 42.89
CA ALA A 145 -33.40 -6.49 43.47
C ALA A 145 -34.77 -7.02 43.91
N GLY A 146 -35.07 -8.31 43.67
CA GLY A 146 -36.36 -8.93 43.99
C GLY A 146 -37.52 -8.45 43.10
N VAL A 147 -37.22 -7.77 41.99
CA VAL A 147 -38.20 -7.30 41.01
C VAL A 147 -38.71 -8.46 40.15
N ALA A 148 -37.80 -9.37 39.80
CA ALA A 148 -38.09 -10.62 39.12
C ALA A 148 -37.79 -11.80 40.04
N ASP A 149 -38.59 -12.86 39.94
CA ASP A 149 -38.21 -14.16 40.50
C ASP A 149 -37.41 -14.99 39.48
N ARG A 150 -36.96 -16.17 39.91
CA ARG A 150 -36.16 -17.05 39.05
C ARG A 150 -36.94 -17.54 37.82
N ALA A 151 -38.24 -17.75 37.96
CA ALA A 151 -39.08 -18.25 36.88
C ALA A 151 -39.27 -17.18 35.78
N LEU A 152 -39.53 -15.93 36.17
CA LEU A 152 -39.62 -14.79 35.25
C LEU A 152 -38.27 -14.52 34.57
N HIS A 153 -37.18 -14.54 35.34
CA HIS A 153 -35.83 -14.44 34.79
C HIS A 153 -35.59 -15.48 33.68
N ASP A 154 -35.79 -16.76 33.99
CA ASP A 154 -35.49 -17.85 33.06
C ASP A 154 -36.42 -17.82 31.83
N ARG A 155 -37.71 -17.45 31.98
CA ARG A 155 -38.64 -17.25 30.86
C ARG A 155 -38.20 -16.16 29.91
N VAL A 156 -37.85 -14.98 30.41
CA VAL A 156 -37.42 -13.83 29.59
C VAL A 156 -36.15 -14.17 28.80
N ILE A 157 -35.17 -14.79 29.45
CA ILE A 157 -33.92 -15.21 28.80
C ILE A 157 -34.17 -16.29 27.75
N ALA A 158 -35.02 -17.28 28.04
CA ALA A 158 -35.37 -18.33 27.09
C ALA A 158 -36.09 -17.76 25.85
N ALA A 159 -37.04 -16.84 26.04
CA ALA A 159 -37.75 -16.18 24.96
C ALA A 159 -36.80 -15.38 24.06
N ALA A 160 -35.94 -14.54 24.66
CA ALA A 160 -34.97 -13.76 23.91
C ALA A 160 -33.98 -14.64 23.12
N LYS A 161 -33.54 -15.77 23.71
CA LYS A 161 -32.65 -16.73 23.05
C LYS A 161 -33.36 -17.48 21.89
N GLY A 162 -34.67 -17.67 21.98
CA GLY A 162 -35.48 -18.27 20.91
C GLY A 162 -35.68 -17.34 19.70
N LEU A 163 -35.56 -16.02 19.89
CA LEU A 163 -35.70 -15.03 18.82
C LEU A 163 -34.39 -14.87 18.04
N TYR A 164 -34.51 -14.69 16.72
CA TYR A 164 -33.39 -14.25 15.90
C TYR A 164 -32.94 -12.85 16.33
N PHE A 165 -31.64 -12.60 16.37
CA PHE A 165 -31.08 -11.41 17.04
C PHE A 165 -31.60 -10.08 16.49
N THR A 166 -32.01 -10.01 15.22
CA THR A 166 -32.56 -8.80 14.61
C THR A 166 -33.97 -8.47 15.11
N GLU A 167 -34.67 -9.43 15.68
CA GLU A 167 -36.07 -9.31 16.12
C GLU A 167 -36.19 -9.05 17.63
N ARG A 168 -35.05 -9.04 18.36
CA ARG A 168 -34.99 -8.89 19.81
C ARG A 168 -35.27 -7.46 20.25
N THR A 169 -36.52 -7.04 20.23
CA THR A 169 -36.96 -5.84 20.95
C THR A 169 -37.57 -6.24 22.30
N ARG A 170 -37.57 -5.33 23.28
CA ARG A 170 -38.13 -5.62 24.61
C ARG A 170 -39.58 -6.10 24.52
N ASP A 171 -40.41 -5.39 23.75
CA ASP A 171 -41.81 -5.74 23.51
C ASP A 171 -41.96 -7.16 22.95
N ARG A 172 -41.12 -7.53 21.98
CA ARG A 172 -41.16 -8.87 21.36
C ARG A 172 -40.71 -9.95 22.34
N ILE A 173 -39.65 -9.68 23.11
CA ILE A 173 -39.14 -10.60 24.14
C ILE A 173 -40.20 -10.83 25.22
N PHE A 174 -40.84 -9.78 25.71
CA PHE A 174 -41.86 -9.87 26.77
C PHE A 174 -43.13 -10.57 26.29
N ALA A 175 -43.55 -10.30 25.05
CA ALA A 175 -44.67 -11.01 24.42
C ALA A 175 -44.38 -12.51 24.28
N GLU A 176 -43.20 -12.88 23.79
CA GLU A 176 -42.80 -14.30 23.61
C GLU A 176 -42.61 -15.02 24.95
N ALA A 177 -42.14 -14.31 25.99
CA ALA A 177 -42.05 -14.85 27.35
C ALA A 177 -43.41 -14.98 28.06
N GLY A 178 -44.49 -14.47 27.45
CA GLY A 178 -45.85 -14.53 27.98
C GLY A 178 -46.01 -13.75 29.28
N LEU A 179 -45.42 -12.55 29.37
CA LEU A 179 -45.57 -11.69 30.55
C LEU A 179 -46.99 -11.13 30.63
N GLY A 180 -47.56 -11.17 31.83
CA GLY A 180 -48.79 -10.43 32.13
C GLY A 180 -48.51 -8.93 32.30
N ALA A 181 -49.55 -8.09 32.22
CA ALA A 181 -49.41 -6.63 32.31
C ALA A 181 -48.65 -6.18 33.58
N GLU A 182 -48.93 -6.79 34.74
CA GLU A 182 -48.24 -6.44 35.98
C GLU A 182 -46.74 -6.80 35.97
N GLU A 183 -46.37 -7.92 35.35
CA GLU A 183 -44.96 -8.33 35.21
C GLU A 183 -44.22 -7.39 34.26
N THR A 184 -44.85 -7.05 33.14
CA THR A 184 -44.33 -6.08 32.15
C THR A 184 -44.10 -4.72 32.78
N ASP A 185 -45.13 -4.11 33.39
CA ASP A 185 -45.05 -2.79 34.02
C ASP A 185 -43.98 -2.74 35.12
N ARG A 186 -43.79 -3.85 35.83
CA ARG A 186 -42.79 -3.95 36.90
C ARG A 186 -41.37 -4.02 36.34
N LEU A 187 -41.15 -4.82 35.30
CA LEU A 187 -39.83 -4.92 34.66
C LEU A 187 -39.47 -3.64 33.90
N GLU A 188 -40.40 -3.04 33.15
CA GLU A 188 -40.15 -1.80 32.43
C GLU A 188 -39.70 -0.67 33.37
N ARG A 189 -40.44 -0.45 34.46
CA ARG A 189 -40.06 0.54 35.50
C ARG A 189 -38.69 0.27 36.11
N PHE A 190 -38.33 -1.00 36.29
CA PHE A 190 -36.98 -1.33 36.76
C PHE A 190 -35.93 -1.03 35.69
N LEU A 191 -36.16 -1.41 34.44
CA LEU A 191 -35.20 -1.26 33.35
C LEU A 191 -34.95 0.21 32.94
N GLU A 192 -35.88 1.12 33.24
CA GLU A 192 -35.69 2.58 33.05
C GLU A 192 -34.48 3.13 33.82
N SER A 193 -34.12 2.55 34.98
CA SER A 193 -33.05 3.06 35.84
C SER A 193 -32.06 2.00 36.32
N GLY A 194 -32.48 0.75 36.40
CA GLY A 194 -31.70 -0.41 36.81
C GLY A 194 -31.23 -1.29 35.63
N GLY A 195 -31.55 -0.91 34.39
CA GLY A 195 -31.03 -1.58 33.20
C GLY A 195 -29.51 -1.52 33.14
N ILE A 196 -28.87 -2.62 32.74
CA ILE A 196 -27.42 -2.71 32.61
C ILE A 196 -27.03 -2.85 31.15
N ASP A 197 -26.34 -1.84 30.64
CA ASP A 197 -25.63 -1.91 29.37
C ASP A 197 -24.22 -2.48 29.62
N GLN A 198 -24.13 -3.82 29.58
CA GLN A 198 -22.87 -4.52 29.81
C GLN A 198 -21.86 -4.26 28.69
N LYS A 199 -22.34 -4.18 27.43
CA LYS A 199 -21.50 -3.84 26.29
C LYS A 199 -20.83 -2.48 26.46
N ARG A 200 -21.59 -1.45 26.82
CA ARG A 200 -21.04 -0.11 27.09
C ARG A 200 -20.03 -0.13 28.23
N ARG A 201 -20.34 -0.79 29.35
CA ARG A 201 -19.41 -0.91 30.50
C ARG A 201 -18.08 -1.55 30.09
N ASP A 202 -18.12 -2.63 29.32
CA ASP A 202 -16.92 -3.30 28.83
C ASP A 202 -16.08 -2.39 27.91
N ALA A 203 -16.73 -1.62 27.03
CA ALA A 203 -16.07 -0.63 26.19
C ALA A 203 -15.41 0.49 27.01
N GLU A 204 -16.12 1.05 27.99
CA GLU A 204 -15.58 2.08 28.89
C GLU A 204 -14.36 1.58 29.68
N VAL A 205 -14.38 0.33 30.15
CA VAL A 205 -13.23 -0.32 30.81
C VAL A 205 -12.05 -0.44 29.86
N LEU A 206 -12.27 -0.90 28.62
CA LEU A 206 -11.21 -1.00 27.62
C LEU A 206 -10.61 0.37 27.29
N LEU A 207 -11.44 1.37 27.00
CA LEU A 207 -10.98 2.71 26.65
C LEU A 207 -10.20 3.36 27.80
N SER A 208 -10.69 3.22 29.04
CA SER A 208 -9.99 3.73 30.23
C SER A 208 -8.65 3.02 30.45
N HIS A 209 -8.61 1.70 30.24
CA HIS A 209 -7.36 0.93 30.31
C HIS A 209 -6.33 1.45 29.30
N LEU A 210 -6.74 1.65 28.06
CA LEU A 210 -5.90 2.18 26.99
C LEU A 210 -5.43 3.61 27.26
N GLY A 211 -6.28 4.46 27.87
CA GLY A 211 -5.90 5.82 28.27
C GLY A 211 -4.82 5.86 29.35
N SER A 212 -4.69 4.79 30.14
CA SER A 212 -3.63 4.63 31.14
C SER A 212 -2.40 3.84 30.65
N LEU A 213 -2.42 3.36 29.41
CA LEU A 213 -1.41 2.46 28.88
C LEU A 213 -0.12 3.22 28.56
N ILE A 214 0.96 2.91 29.29
CA ILE A 214 2.29 3.51 29.06
C ILE A 214 3.02 2.80 27.93
N MET A 215 2.94 1.47 27.89
CA MET A 215 3.60 0.64 26.90
C MET A 215 2.70 -0.56 26.58
N PRO A 216 2.40 -0.83 25.30
CA PRO A 216 1.61 -1.98 24.93
C PRO A 216 2.40 -3.27 25.14
N PRO A 217 1.72 -4.38 25.51
CA PRO A 217 2.35 -5.68 25.56
C PRO A 217 2.82 -6.08 24.16
N ARG A 218 4.05 -6.58 24.06
CA ARG A 218 4.50 -7.22 22.83
C ARG A 218 3.94 -8.64 22.80
N PRO A 219 3.19 -9.03 21.75
CA PRO A 219 2.74 -10.40 21.60
C PRO A 219 3.95 -11.36 21.58
N ALA A 220 3.79 -12.53 22.18
CA ALA A 220 4.79 -13.58 22.03
C ALA A 220 4.87 -13.97 20.55
N PRO A 221 6.07 -14.22 19.99
CA PRO A 221 6.19 -14.62 18.61
C PRO A 221 5.53 -15.97 18.39
N PHE A 222 4.76 -16.07 17.32
CA PHE A 222 4.23 -17.33 16.81
C PHE A 222 4.40 -17.37 15.28
N ASP A 223 4.41 -18.57 14.74
CA ASP A 223 4.50 -18.78 13.30
C ASP A 223 3.15 -18.45 12.65
N PHE A 224 3.09 -17.30 11.98
CA PHE A 224 1.92 -16.92 11.22
C PHE A 224 1.86 -17.71 9.91
N ASN A 225 0.86 -18.56 9.78
CA ASN A 225 0.57 -19.23 8.52
C ASN A 225 -0.26 -18.30 7.61
N ALA A 226 0.41 -17.67 6.64
CA ALA A 226 -0.25 -16.97 5.54
C ALA A 226 -0.87 -18.01 4.60
N SER A 227 -2.19 -18.18 4.70
CA SER A 227 -2.92 -19.07 3.79
C SER A 227 -3.20 -18.34 2.48
N HIS A 228 -3.43 -19.09 1.40
CA HIS A 228 -3.79 -18.48 0.11
C HIS A 228 -4.99 -17.50 0.21
N TYR A 229 -5.98 -17.81 1.05
CA TYR A 229 -7.10 -16.89 1.29
C TYR A 229 -6.70 -15.61 2.02
N PHE A 230 -5.72 -15.70 2.93
CA PHE A 230 -5.16 -14.52 3.58
C PHE A 230 -4.35 -13.67 2.60
N ASP A 231 -3.56 -14.31 1.72
CA ASP A 231 -2.80 -13.58 0.69
C ASP A 231 -3.72 -12.82 -0.24
N VAL A 232 -4.82 -13.44 -0.69
CA VAL A 232 -5.86 -12.76 -1.49
C VAL A 232 -6.47 -11.59 -0.72
N LEU A 233 -6.82 -11.79 0.56
CA LEU A 233 -7.34 -10.71 1.41
C LEU A 233 -6.35 -9.54 1.49
N TYR A 234 -5.06 -9.83 1.66
CA TYR A 234 -4.01 -8.84 1.85
C TYR A 234 -3.61 -8.10 0.57
N GLU A 235 -3.46 -8.81 -0.54
CA GLU A 235 -3.02 -8.26 -1.83
C GLU A 235 -4.15 -7.61 -2.62
N ARG A 236 -5.40 -8.03 -2.39
CA ARG A 236 -6.55 -7.63 -3.21
C ARG A 236 -7.54 -6.77 -2.45
N ASP A 237 -7.96 -7.23 -1.28
CA ASP A 237 -9.13 -6.70 -0.58
C ASP A 237 -8.73 -5.63 0.48
N ARG A 238 -7.47 -5.62 0.92
CA ARG A 238 -6.87 -4.55 1.75
C ARG A 238 -7.11 -3.20 1.09
N ARG A 239 -7.47 -2.22 1.91
CA ARG A 239 -7.82 -0.86 1.47
C ARG A 239 -6.69 0.11 1.76
N VAL A 240 -6.59 1.10 0.88
CA VAL A 240 -5.70 2.27 1.01
C VAL A 240 -6.54 3.54 0.94
N CYS A 241 -6.01 4.66 1.44
CA CYS A 241 -6.76 5.91 1.51
C CYS A 241 -6.08 7.02 0.70
N HIS A 242 -6.78 7.51 -0.32
CA HIS A 242 -6.33 8.62 -1.16
C HIS A 242 -7.46 9.63 -1.35
N GLY A 243 -7.16 10.93 -1.19
CA GLY A 243 -8.15 11.99 -1.35
C GLY A 243 -9.35 11.88 -0.39
N GLY A 244 -9.16 11.27 0.79
CA GLY A 244 -10.22 11.05 1.77
C GLY A 244 -11.13 9.84 1.48
N ASN A 245 -10.83 9.05 0.45
CA ASN A 245 -11.62 7.89 0.06
C ASN A 245 -10.82 6.60 0.24
N ALA A 246 -11.44 5.59 0.83
CA ALA A 246 -10.86 4.27 0.99
C ALA A 246 -11.20 3.37 -0.21
N VAL A 247 -10.21 2.71 -0.80
CA VAL A 247 -10.36 1.88 -2.00
C VAL A 247 -9.58 0.57 -1.83
N PRO A 248 -10.16 -0.61 -2.18
CA PRO A 248 -9.42 -1.88 -2.22
C PRO A 248 -8.33 -1.86 -3.30
N LEU A 249 -7.24 -2.59 -3.08
CA LEU A 249 -6.15 -2.70 -4.06
C LEU A 249 -6.62 -3.26 -5.42
N SER A 250 -7.58 -4.20 -5.45
CA SER A 250 -8.16 -4.70 -6.71
C SER A 250 -8.85 -3.62 -7.54
N GLU A 251 -9.49 -2.66 -6.90
CA GLU A 251 -10.21 -1.60 -7.60
C GLU A 251 -9.21 -0.64 -8.25
N ILE A 252 -8.02 -0.44 -7.65
CA ILE A 252 -6.94 0.32 -8.29
C ILE A 252 -6.46 -0.41 -9.55
N ALA A 253 -6.22 -1.73 -9.46
CA ALA A 253 -5.80 -2.53 -10.60
C ALA A 253 -6.84 -2.54 -11.72
N SER A 254 -8.12 -2.76 -11.38
CA SER A 254 -9.24 -2.75 -12.33
C SER A 254 -9.47 -1.37 -12.95
N HIS A 255 -9.34 -0.31 -12.16
CA HIS A 255 -9.43 1.06 -12.66
C HIS A 255 -8.30 1.36 -13.64
N ALA A 256 -7.06 0.96 -13.33
CA ALA A 256 -5.95 1.09 -14.26
C ALA A 256 -6.19 0.31 -15.55
N ALA A 257 -6.74 -0.91 -15.46
CA ALA A 257 -7.06 -1.75 -16.61
C ALA A 257 -8.04 -1.09 -17.58
N LEU A 258 -9.02 -0.36 -17.05
CA LEU A 258 -10.06 0.28 -17.84
C LEU A 258 -9.66 1.65 -18.40
N HIS A 259 -8.82 2.41 -17.69
CA HIS A 259 -8.65 3.84 -17.96
C HIS A 259 -7.25 4.25 -18.41
N ARG A 260 -6.22 3.42 -18.19
CA ARG A 260 -4.85 3.77 -18.59
C ARG A 260 -4.56 3.37 -20.04
N PRO A 261 -4.10 4.30 -20.90
CA PRO A 261 -3.78 3.97 -22.29
C PRO A 261 -2.56 3.04 -22.42
N ASP A 262 -1.66 3.06 -21.43
CA ASP A 262 -0.46 2.22 -21.35
C ASP A 262 -0.66 0.93 -20.53
N PHE A 263 -1.90 0.59 -20.15
CA PHE A 263 -2.16 -0.58 -19.29
C PHE A 263 -1.64 -1.89 -19.89
N ALA A 264 -1.75 -2.08 -21.20
CA ALA A 264 -1.24 -3.28 -21.85
C ALA A 264 0.27 -3.46 -21.63
N GLU A 265 1.05 -2.38 -21.65
CA GLU A 265 2.49 -2.41 -21.37
C GLU A 265 2.75 -2.72 -19.89
N ILE A 266 1.99 -2.08 -18.98
CA ILE A 266 2.07 -2.33 -17.53
C ILE A 266 1.78 -3.79 -17.21
N ASN A 267 0.67 -4.34 -17.73
CA ASN A 267 0.24 -5.69 -17.47
C ASN A 267 1.22 -6.72 -18.05
N ASN A 268 1.74 -6.50 -19.26
CA ASN A 268 2.76 -7.37 -19.84
C ASN A 268 4.06 -7.35 -19.04
N ALA A 269 4.49 -6.19 -18.55
CA ALA A 269 5.67 -6.08 -17.70
C ALA A 269 5.46 -6.81 -16.34
N ALA A 270 4.28 -6.66 -15.73
CA ALA A 270 3.94 -7.35 -14.48
C ALA A 270 3.91 -8.88 -14.65
N LEU A 271 3.17 -9.39 -15.62
CA LEU A 271 3.10 -10.83 -15.93
C LEU A 271 4.45 -11.39 -16.36
N GLY A 272 5.22 -10.63 -17.14
CA GLY A 272 6.58 -10.99 -17.52
C GLY A 272 7.49 -11.16 -16.30
N ARG A 273 7.42 -10.25 -15.32
CA ARG A 273 8.21 -10.33 -14.09
C ARG A 273 7.81 -11.55 -13.24
N LEU A 274 6.51 -11.83 -13.12
CA LEU A 274 6.00 -13.03 -12.45
C LEU A 274 6.52 -14.31 -13.10
N LEU A 275 6.47 -14.40 -14.44
CA LEU A 275 7.03 -15.54 -15.17
C LEU A 275 8.53 -15.68 -14.95
N ILE A 276 9.29 -14.57 -15.00
CA ILE A 276 10.74 -14.59 -14.77
C ILE A 276 11.06 -15.10 -13.37
N ARG A 277 10.29 -14.70 -12.34
CA ARG A 277 10.45 -15.20 -10.96
C ARG A 277 10.25 -16.72 -10.89
N GLN A 278 9.20 -17.25 -11.51
CA GLN A 278 8.94 -18.69 -11.59
C GLN A 278 10.06 -19.45 -12.34
N PHE A 279 10.53 -18.90 -13.46
CA PHE A 279 11.64 -19.49 -14.21
C PHE A 279 12.97 -19.43 -13.44
N ALA A 280 13.23 -18.36 -12.67
CA ALA A 280 14.43 -18.25 -11.85
C ALA A 280 14.50 -19.37 -10.80
N GLU A 281 13.37 -19.67 -10.16
CA GLU A 281 13.25 -20.78 -9.21
C GLU A 281 13.57 -22.12 -9.88
N VAL A 282 12.96 -22.41 -11.03
CA VAL A 282 13.22 -23.64 -11.80
C VAL A 282 14.68 -23.76 -12.24
N MET A 283 15.31 -22.65 -12.61
CA MET A 283 16.70 -22.60 -13.07
C MET A 283 17.73 -22.51 -11.94
N GLY A 284 17.28 -22.39 -10.68
CA GLY A 284 18.15 -22.23 -9.52
C GLY A 284 18.91 -20.90 -9.50
N VAL A 285 18.37 -19.85 -10.12
CA VAL A 285 18.94 -18.51 -10.09
C VAL A 285 18.45 -17.81 -8.84
N THR A 286 19.38 -17.54 -7.92
CA THR A 286 19.10 -16.86 -6.65
C THR A 286 19.80 -15.50 -6.60
N VAL A 287 19.30 -14.62 -5.73
CA VAL A 287 19.91 -13.33 -5.43
C VAL A 287 20.24 -13.25 -3.95
N ASP A 288 21.38 -12.66 -3.61
CA ASP A 288 21.76 -12.39 -2.24
C ASP A 288 21.35 -10.97 -1.82
N GLU A 289 21.51 -10.66 -0.54
CA GLU A 289 21.18 -9.34 0.00
C GLU A 289 21.97 -8.21 -0.69
N ALA A 290 23.21 -8.47 -1.10
CA ALA A 290 24.04 -7.49 -1.80
C ALA A 290 23.47 -7.12 -3.18
N ALA A 291 22.91 -8.09 -3.91
CA ALA A 291 22.21 -7.86 -5.17
C ALA A 291 20.93 -7.02 -4.95
N VAL A 292 20.13 -7.34 -3.92
CA VAL A 292 18.92 -6.57 -3.56
C VAL A 292 19.26 -5.12 -3.18
N GLN A 293 20.32 -4.90 -2.39
CA GLN A 293 20.78 -3.56 -2.02
C GLN A 293 21.35 -2.78 -3.23
N THR A 294 21.96 -3.47 -4.18
CA THR A 294 22.41 -2.86 -5.44
C THR A 294 21.21 -2.40 -6.27
N GLU A 295 20.17 -3.22 -6.37
CA GLU A 295 18.95 -2.85 -7.10
C GLU A 295 18.17 -1.74 -6.39
N THR A 296 18.14 -1.75 -5.06
CA THR A 296 17.54 -0.67 -4.26
C THR A 296 18.23 0.68 -4.53
N ARG A 297 19.57 0.71 -4.57
CA ARG A 297 20.33 1.93 -4.89
C ARG A 297 20.06 2.42 -6.31
N ARG A 298 19.97 1.52 -7.29
CA ARG A 298 19.60 1.87 -8.67
C ARG A 298 18.19 2.43 -8.76
N PHE A 299 17.23 1.76 -8.14
CA PHE A 299 15.84 2.17 -8.06
C PHE A 299 15.71 3.60 -7.53
N CYS A 300 16.43 3.91 -6.44
CA CYS A 300 16.48 5.23 -5.83
C CYS A 300 17.15 6.26 -6.75
N ALA A 301 18.32 5.95 -7.31
CA ALA A 301 19.07 6.85 -8.19
C ALA A 301 18.27 7.24 -9.43
N MET A 302 17.61 6.28 -10.09
CA MET A 302 16.77 6.53 -11.28
C MET A 302 15.57 7.44 -11.00
N ARG A 303 15.14 7.54 -9.74
CA ARG A 303 13.99 8.34 -9.30
C ARG A 303 14.38 9.60 -8.53
N GLY A 304 15.68 9.87 -8.39
CA GLY A 304 16.18 10.99 -7.59
C GLY A 304 15.79 10.90 -6.10
N LEU A 305 15.59 9.69 -5.57
CA LEU A 305 15.28 9.48 -4.16
C LEU A 305 16.59 9.55 -3.35
N VAL A 306 16.85 10.72 -2.76
CA VAL A 306 18.08 10.98 -1.99
C VAL A 306 17.82 10.75 -0.50
N GLY A 307 18.43 9.71 0.06
CA GLY A 307 18.37 9.40 1.48
C GLY A 307 17.14 8.57 1.89
N ALA A 308 17.17 8.09 3.15
CA ALA A 308 16.16 7.18 3.68
C ALA A 308 14.76 7.82 3.80
N GLU A 309 14.70 9.13 4.09
CA GLU A 309 13.44 9.85 4.21
C GLU A 309 12.71 9.95 2.86
N ALA A 310 13.41 10.33 1.78
CA ALA A 310 12.81 10.39 0.44
C ALA A 310 12.28 9.03 -0.03
N LEU A 311 12.97 7.94 0.31
CA LEU A 311 12.50 6.59 0.03
C LEU A 311 11.27 6.22 0.87
N ALA A 312 11.31 6.48 2.18
CA ALA A 312 10.17 6.23 3.06
C ALA A 312 8.93 7.02 2.63
N ASP A 313 9.10 8.26 2.15
CA ASP A 313 8.05 9.11 1.61
C ASP A 313 7.50 8.54 0.30
N TRP A 314 8.37 8.01 -0.56
CA TRP A 314 7.95 7.32 -1.76
C TRP A 314 7.13 6.06 -1.41
N CYS A 315 7.59 5.21 -0.49
CA CYS A 315 6.84 4.02 -0.07
C CYS A 315 5.48 4.40 0.53
N ARG A 316 5.41 5.43 1.38
CA ARG A 316 4.15 5.94 1.96
C ARG A 316 3.15 6.37 0.89
N ARG A 317 3.60 7.09 -0.14
CA ARG A 317 2.71 7.55 -1.23
C ARG A 317 2.25 6.43 -2.17
N ASN A 318 2.91 5.28 -2.13
CA ASN A 318 2.57 4.09 -2.92
C ASN A 318 1.97 2.96 -2.06
N ASP A 319 1.57 3.27 -0.82
CA ASP A 319 0.95 2.32 0.12
C ASP A 319 1.77 1.04 0.39
N LEU A 320 3.09 1.14 0.28
CA LEU A 320 4.00 0.02 0.53
C LEU A 320 4.44 -0.01 1.98
N THR A 321 4.36 -1.19 2.56
CA THR A 321 5.11 -1.57 3.76
C THR A 321 6.59 -1.80 3.43
N ASP A 322 7.44 -1.81 4.45
CA ASP A 322 8.87 -2.06 4.27
C ASP A 322 9.15 -3.47 3.70
N ASP A 323 8.34 -4.46 4.11
CA ASP A 323 8.41 -5.83 3.60
C ASP A 323 8.01 -5.90 2.12
N GLU A 324 6.91 -5.25 1.72
CA GLU A 324 6.46 -5.22 0.32
C GLU A 324 7.46 -4.49 -0.58
N PHE A 325 8.06 -3.41 -0.10
CA PHE A 325 9.14 -2.74 -0.83
C PHE A 325 10.36 -3.65 -0.98
N SER A 326 10.76 -4.35 0.08
CA SER A 326 11.88 -5.29 0.05
C SER A 326 11.62 -6.46 -0.90
N GLU A 327 10.40 -6.99 -0.93
CA GLU A 327 9.98 -8.00 -1.89
C GLU A 327 10.05 -7.46 -3.32
N LEU A 328 9.53 -6.26 -3.58
CA LEU A 328 9.62 -5.63 -4.90
C LEU A 328 11.09 -5.46 -5.37
N MET A 329 12.00 -5.04 -4.48
CA MET A 329 13.43 -4.94 -4.82
C MET A 329 14.06 -6.31 -5.09
N THR A 330 13.61 -7.34 -4.38
CA THR A 330 14.02 -8.73 -4.63
C THR A 330 13.55 -9.20 -6.00
N GLU A 331 12.31 -8.89 -6.40
CA GLU A 331 11.81 -9.22 -7.75
C GLU A 331 12.62 -8.54 -8.85
N LEU A 332 12.92 -7.25 -8.70
CA LEU A 332 13.75 -6.52 -9.67
C LEU A 332 15.17 -7.09 -9.75
N ALA A 333 15.75 -7.48 -8.61
CA ALA A 333 17.07 -8.11 -8.56
C ALA A 333 17.07 -9.47 -9.27
N ILE A 334 16.05 -10.31 -9.05
CA ILE A 334 15.89 -11.60 -9.73
C ILE A 334 15.75 -11.40 -11.24
N GLU A 335 14.92 -10.45 -11.66
CA GLU A 335 14.71 -10.15 -13.07
C GLU A 335 16.01 -9.76 -13.76
N ARG A 336 16.82 -8.93 -13.09
CA ARG A 336 18.14 -8.52 -13.58
C ARG A 336 19.13 -9.68 -13.57
N ALA A 337 19.17 -10.50 -12.53
CA ALA A 337 20.00 -11.70 -12.47
C ALA A 337 19.67 -12.67 -13.62
N MET A 338 18.38 -12.84 -13.94
CA MET A 338 17.94 -13.66 -15.07
C MET A 338 18.37 -13.07 -16.43
N ARG A 339 18.33 -11.74 -16.60
CA ARG A 339 18.90 -11.09 -17.78
C ARG A 339 20.40 -11.36 -17.91
N LEU A 340 21.15 -11.16 -16.83
CA LEU A 340 22.60 -11.41 -16.79
C LEU A 340 22.95 -12.89 -16.97
N TRP A 341 22.05 -13.80 -16.59
CA TRP A 341 22.17 -15.22 -16.89
C TRP A 341 21.93 -15.51 -18.37
N LEU A 342 20.96 -14.84 -19.01
CA LEU A 342 20.56 -15.10 -20.40
C LEU A 342 21.53 -14.51 -21.44
N VAL A 343 21.90 -13.24 -21.30
CA VAL A 343 22.71 -12.50 -22.29
C VAL A 343 24.02 -13.23 -22.69
N PRO A 344 24.86 -13.74 -21.77
CA PRO A 344 26.12 -14.40 -22.15
C PRO A 344 25.89 -15.70 -22.94
N ARG A 345 24.78 -16.40 -22.67
CA ARG A 345 24.43 -17.67 -23.32
C ARG A 345 23.98 -17.49 -24.77
N ARG A 346 23.69 -16.25 -25.18
CA ARG A 346 23.39 -15.88 -26.57
C ARG A 346 24.64 -15.58 -27.39
N PHE A 347 25.83 -15.71 -26.79
CA PHE A 347 27.13 -15.48 -27.44
C PHE A 347 27.14 -14.15 -28.23
N LEU A 348 27.51 -14.20 -29.52
CA LEU A 348 27.63 -13.04 -30.39
C LEU A 348 26.27 -12.40 -30.73
N ALA A 349 25.16 -13.11 -30.58
CA ALA A 349 23.83 -12.58 -30.93
C ALA A 349 23.28 -11.60 -29.88
N ARG A 350 23.76 -11.67 -28.63
CA ARG A 350 23.38 -10.81 -27.49
C ARG A 350 21.89 -10.45 -27.52
N THR A 351 21.56 -9.16 -27.52
CA THR A 351 20.19 -8.62 -27.49
C THR A 351 19.71 -8.10 -28.85
N THR A 352 20.54 -8.11 -29.91
CA THR A 352 20.26 -7.42 -31.18
C THR A 352 18.92 -7.81 -31.79
N LYS A 353 18.68 -9.10 -32.09
CA LYS A 353 17.42 -9.54 -32.73
C LYS A 353 16.18 -9.22 -31.86
N PRO A 354 16.17 -9.53 -30.55
CA PRO A 354 15.07 -9.13 -29.66
C PRO A 354 14.80 -7.62 -29.66
N VAL A 355 15.84 -6.78 -29.54
CA VAL A 355 15.69 -5.31 -29.53
C VAL A 355 15.11 -4.81 -30.85
N LEU A 356 15.62 -5.28 -31.99
CA LEU A 356 15.08 -4.89 -33.30
C LEU A 356 13.63 -5.32 -33.50
N ASN A 357 13.23 -6.47 -32.96
CA ASN A 357 11.83 -6.89 -33.00
C ASN A 357 10.95 -5.95 -32.17
N GLU A 358 11.41 -5.53 -30.99
CA GLU A 358 10.65 -4.62 -30.16
C GLU A 358 10.54 -3.22 -30.77
N LEU A 359 11.61 -2.71 -31.40
CA LEU A 359 11.55 -1.47 -32.19
C LEU A 359 10.49 -1.56 -33.30
N ARG A 360 10.37 -2.72 -33.97
CA ARG A 360 9.34 -2.92 -35.02
C ARG A 360 7.94 -2.94 -34.45
N LEU A 361 7.73 -3.65 -33.33
CA LEU A 361 6.42 -3.73 -32.68
C LEU A 361 5.95 -2.35 -32.17
N ARG A 362 6.90 -1.50 -31.74
CA ARG A 362 6.62 -0.12 -31.29
C ARG A 362 6.60 0.92 -32.41
N GLY A 363 6.85 0.52 -33.67
CA GLY A 363 6.91 1.45 -34.80
C GLY A 363 8.12 2.42 -34.77
N LEU A 364 9.15 2.10 -33.99
CA LEU A 364 10.36 2.92 -33.81
C LEU A 364 11.52 2.48 -34.71
N TYR A 365 11.38 1.34 -35.40
CA TYR A 365 12.48 0.77 -36.18
C TYR A 365 12.92 1.66 -37.33
N GLU A 366 11.98 2.22 -38.09
CA GLU A 366 12.29 3.02 -39.29
C GLU A 366 13.13 4.26 -38.94
N SER A 367 12.62 5.10 -38.03
CA SER A 367 13.35 6.30 -37.58
C SER A 367 14.70 5.95 -36.95
N THR A 368 14.76 4.93 -36.08
CA THR A 368 16.03 4.50 -35.46
C THR A 368 17.04 4.02 -36.50
N ALA A 369 16.58 3.30 -37.53
CA ALA A 369 17.44 2.80 -38.60
C ALA A 369 17.94 3.94 -39.50
N GLU A 370 17.11 4.93 -39.80
CA GLU A 370 17.50 6.13 -40.55
C GLU A 370 18.56 6.95 -39.79
N GLU A 371 18.35 7.19 -38.49
CA GLU A 371 19.31 7.87 -37.63
C GLU A 371 20.65 7.11 -37.59
N ALA A 372 20.61 5.79 -37.39
CA ALA A 372 21.81 4.95 -37.37
C ALA A 372 22.54 4.98 -38.72
N ALA A 373 21.81 4.90 -39.85
CA ALA A 373 22.39 4.95 -41.19
C ALA A 373 23.04 6.32 -41.49
N LEU A 374 22.43 7.42 -41.03
CA LEU A 374 23.01 8.75 -41.14
C LEU A 374 24.32 8.85 -40.34
N VAL A 375 24.34 8.36 -39.10
CA VAL A 375 25.55 8.32 -38.26
C VAL A 375 26.66 7.53 -38.96
N GLU A 376 26.37 6.33 -39.47
CA GLU A 376 27.34 5.54 -40.25
C GLU A 376 27.86 6.33 -41.47
N ARG A 377 26.97 6.98 -42.22
CA ARG A 377 27.36 7.75 -43.41
C ARG A 377 28.25 8.95 -43.09
N VAL A 378 27.95 9.69 -42.04
CA VAL A 378 28.77 10.82 -41.59
C VAL A 378 30.14 10.34 -41.13
N MET A 379 30.18 9.22 -40.39
CA MET A 379 31.43 8.61 -39.95
C MET A 379 32.31 8.19 -41.12
N GLU A 380 31.75 7.55 -42.16
CA GLU A 380 32.47 7.20 -43.38
C GLU A 380 33.06 8.43 -44.09
N LEU A 381 32.29 9.52 -44.20
CA LEU A 381 32.68 10.70 -44.99
C LEU A 381 33.68 11.61 -44.27
N HIS A 382 33.55 11.78 -42.95
CA HIS A 382 34.27 12.80 -42.20
C HIS A 382 35.31 12.24 -41.22
N PHE A 383 35.21 10.97 -40.84
CA PHE A 383 35.98 10.39 -39.73
C PHE A 383 36.57 9.00 -40.06
N GLY A 384 36.71 8.66 -41.35
CA GLY A 384 37.01 7.31 -41.88
C GLY A 384 38.32 6.62 -41.47
N ASP A 385 39.08 7.15 -40.49
CA ASP A 385 40.18 6.43 -39.86
C ASP A 385 39.71 5.71 -38.59
N ALA A 386 39.32 4.44 -38.75
CA ALA A 386 38.88 3.56 -37.67
C ALA A 386 40.00 3.19 -36.66
N SER A 387 41.26 3.58 -36.91
CA SER A 387 42.38 3.30 -36.00
C SER A 387 42.55 4.32 -34.88
N ARG A 388 41.82 5.44 -34.94
CA ARG A 388 41.86 6.48 -33.90
C ARG A 388 41.19 5.99 -32.62
N GLN A 389 42.01 5.64 -31.64
CA GLN A 389 41.50 5.37 -30.30
C GLN A 389 41.01 6.67 -29.65
N PRO A 390 39.87 6.66 -28.94
CA PRO A 390 39.38 7.81 -28.20
C PRO A 390 40.47 8.28 -27.22
N LYS A 391 40.62 9.60 -27.01
CA LYS A 391 41.56 10.13 -26.01
C LYS A 391 40.89 10.21 -24.64
N GLU A 392 39.59 10.45 -24.64
CA GLU A 392 38.73 10.57 -23.48
C GLU A 392 38.44 9.20 -22.85
N THR A 393 38.26 9.17 -21.53
CA THR A 393 37.83 7.94 -20.83
C THR A 393 36.36 7.63 -21.12
N VAL A 394 35.93 6.40 -20.82
CA VAL A 394 34.52 6.00 -20.99
C VAL A 394 33.60 6.87 -20.14
N GLU A 395 34.02 7.22 -18.92
CA GLU A 395 33.26 8.03 -17.98
C GLU A 395 33.07 9.46 -18.51
N GLN A 396 34.10 10.04 -19.12
CA GLN A 396 34.02 11.37 -19.73
C GLN A 396 33.03 11.38 -20.91
N LEU A 397 33.13 10.38 -21.77
CA LEU A 397 32.24 10.23 -22.93
C LEU A 397 30.79 9.94 -22.52
N LEU A 398 30.57 9.11 -21.49
CA LEU A 398 29.25 8.85 -20.93
C LEU A 398 28.63 10.10 -20.30
N ALA A 399 29.39 10.84 -19.50
CA ALA A 399 28.91 12.07 -18.89
C ALA A 399 28.48 13.11 -19.94
N GLU A 400 29.29 13.28 -21.00
CA GLU A 400 28.97 14.17 -22.11
C GLU A 400 27.77 13.70 -22.93
N HIS A 401 27.66 12.38 -23.18
CA HIS A 401 26.54 11.79 -23.89
C HIS A 401 25.23 11.94 -23.12
N VAL A 402 25.22 11.66 -21.80
CA VAL A 402 24.05 11.85 -20.93
C VAL A 402 23.65 13.32 -20.83
N ALA A 403 24.61 14.25 -20.80
CA ALA A 403 24.32 15.68 -20.80
C ALA A 403 23.73 16.18 -22.12
N SER A 404 24.03 15.51 -23.23
CA SER A 404 23.64 15.92 -24.59
C SER A 404 22.44 15.16 -25.15
N THR A 405 21.92 14.16 -24.44
CA THR A 405 20.86 13.27 -24.94
C THR A 405 19.85 12.89 -23.86
N ALA A 406 18.76 12.23 -24.26
CA ALA A 406 17.81 11.62 -23.33
C ALA A 406 18.33 10.30 -22.72
N CYS A 407 19.55 9.85 -23.06
CA CYS A 407 20.12 8.62 -22.53
C CYS A 407 20.20 8.66 -20.99
N ARG A 408 19.98 7.51 -20.37
CA ARG A 408 20.08 7.33 -18.92
C ARG A 408 20.97 6.11 -18.64
N VAL A 409 21.92 6.31 -17.73
CA VAL A 409 22.88 5.30 -17.29
C VAL A 409 22.60 5.03 -15.81
N ASP A 410 22.23 3.80 -15.49
CA ASP A 410 21.79 3.38 -14.16
C ASP A 410 22.79 2.40 -13.50
N ALA A 411 23.95 2.18 -14.13
CA ALA A 411 25.01 1.30 -13.65
C ALA A 411 26.39 1.93 -13.88
N PRO A 412 27.43 1.41 -13.20
CA PRO A 412 28.81 1.55 -13.66
C PRO A 412 28.95 1.14 -15.14
N ALA A 413 29.88 1.80 -15.86
CA ALA A 413 29.96 1.70 -17.32
C ALA A 413 30.16 0.27 -17.86
N ASP A 414 30.89 -0.57 -17.13
CA ASP A 414 31.14 -1.97 -17.47
C ASP A 414 29.87 -2.81 -17.40
N VAL A 415 29.10 -2.63 -16.33
CA VAL A 415 27.82 -3.31 -16.12
C VAL A 415 26.78 -2.81 -17.12
N TRP A 416 26.69 -1.49 -17.31
CA TRP A 416 25.74 -0.88 -18.25
C TRP A 416 26.04 -1.29 -19.69
N SER A 417 27.32 -1.25 -20.11
CA SER A 417 27.78 -1.74 -21.42
C SER A 417 27.25 -3.15 -21.68
N TYR A 418 27.46 -4.04 -20.73
CA TYR A 418 27.07 -5.44 -20.86
C TYR A 418 25.54 -5.62 -20.95
N GLU A 419 24.79 -4.99 -20.05
CA GLU A 419 23.33 -5.08 -19.98
C GLU A 419 22.64 -4.55 -21.24
N TYR A 420 23.21 -3.51 -21.85
CA TYR A 420 22.64 -2.84 -23.02
C TYR A 420 23.10 -3.46 -24.35
N GLY A 421 23.85 -4.56 -24.30
CA GLY A 421 24.18 -5.38 -25.47
C GLY A 421 25.47 -4.99 -26.19
N PHE A 422 26.22 -4.00 -25.69
CA PHE A 422 27.56 -3.69 -26.21
C PHE A 422 28.50 -4.86 -25.96
N LYS A 423 29.53 -5.01 -26.81
CA LYS A 423 30.44 -6.14 -26.74
C LYS A 423 31.23 -6.16 -25.44
N ASP A 424 31.83 -5.03 -25.13
CA ASP A 424 32.69 -4.76 -23.99
C ASP A 424 32.80 -3.23 -23.81
N LEU A 425 33.56 -2.80 -22.80
CA LEU A 425 33.81 -1.39 -22.54
C LEU A 425 34.48 -0.65 -23.70
N LEU A 426 35.31 -1.33 -24.50
CA LEU A 426 36.00 -0.71 -25.63
C LEU A 426 35.01 -0.40 -26.74
N ASP A 427 34.12 -1.36 -27.04
CA ASP A 427 33.03 -1.21 -28.00
C ASP A 427 32.11 -0.03 -27.63
N LEU A 428 31.69 0.03 -26.36
CA LEU A 428 30.93 1.18 -25.84
C LEU A 428 31.69 2.50 -26.02
N ARG A 429 32.99 2.52 -25.68
CA ARG A 429 33.83 3.73 -25.80
C ARG A 429 33.90 4.23 -27.23
N ILE A 430 34.05 3.31 -28.19
CA ILE A 430 34.10 3.63 -29.62
C ILE A 430 32.76 4.23 -30.04
N ASP A 431 31.64 3.59 -29.73
CA ASP A 431 30.31 4.07 -30.12
C ASP A 431 29.97 5.44 -29.51
N LEU A 432 30.34 5.69 -28.25
CA LEU A 432 30.17 7.01 -27.63
C LEU A 432 31.01 8.08 -28.33
N MET A 433 32.25 7.76 -28.69
CA MET A 433 33.13 8.68 -29.43
C MET A 433 32.53 9.00 -30.81
N ARG A 434 32.06 7.98 -31.54
CA ARG A 434 31.39 8.16 -32.85
C ARG A 434 30.18 9.08 -32.71
N ALA A 435 29.33 8.80 -31.72
CA ALA A 435 28.15 9.61 -31.45
C ALA A 435 28.50 11.06 -31.08
N LYS A 436 29.58 11.27 -30.32
CA LYS A 436 30.10 12.61 -29.99
C LYS A 436 30.57 13.36 -31.23
N GLN A 437 31.40 12.74 -32.07
CA GLN A 437 31.94 13.35 -33.29
C GLN A 437 30.84 13.82 -34.24
N VAL A 438 29.82 13.00 -34.44
CA VAL A 438 28.66 13.35 -35.28
C VAL A 438 27.88 14.52 -34.67
N ARG A 439 27.62 14.52 -33.35
CA ARG A 439 26.94 15.63 -32.67
C ARG A 439 27.72 16.94 -32.79
N ASP A 440 29.04 16.90 -32.56
CA ASP A 440 29.89 18.09 -32.61
C ASP A 440 29.97 18.65 -34.03
N LEU A 441 30.05 17.79 -35.05
CA LEU A 441 30.00 18.21 -36.45
C LEU A 441 28.68 18.90 -36.79
N PHE A 442 27.53 18.31 -36.42
CA PHE A 442 26.24 18.95 -36.68
C PHE A 442 26.09 20.27 -35.92
N ARG A 443 26.58 20.36 -34.69
CA ARG A 443 26.58 21.61 -33.92
C ARG A 443 27.43 22.68 -34.60
N GLN A 444 28.61 22.31 -35.12
CA GLN A 444 29.47 23.23 -35.87
C GLN A 444 28.79 23.72 -37.15
N LEU A 445 28.23 22.80 -37.95
CA LEU A 445 27.52 23.15 -39.18
C LEU A 445 26.31 24.05 -38.92
N ALA A 446 25.59 23.82 -37.81
CA ALA A 446 24.48 24.70 -37.40
C ALA A 446 24.96 26.12 -37.08
N VAL A 447 26.05 26.26 -36.32
CA VAL A 447 26.65 27.57 -36.01
C VAL A 447 27.14 28.27 -37.28
N GLU A 448 27.78 27.54 -38.20
CA GLU A 448 28.22 28.09 -39.49
C GLU A 448 27.03 28.56 -40.35
N ALA A 449 25.94 27.79 -40.37
CA ALA A 449 24.72 28.16 -41.08
C ALA A 449 24.04 29.39 -40.46
N GLU A 450 23.95 29.46 -39.13
CA GLU A 450 23.42 30.63 -38.40
C GLU A 450 24.27 31.89 -38.66
N ALA A 451 25.60 31.76 -38.63
CA ALA A 451 26.51 32.85 -38.96
C ALA A 451 26.38 33.31 -40.41
N ALA A 452 26.15 32.39 -41.35
CA ALA A 452 25.91 32.71 -42.76
C ALA A 452 24.55 33.38 -43.01
N LEU A 453 23.57 33.17 -42.14
CA LEU A 453 22.21 33.73 -42.22
C LEU A 453 22.04 35.04 -41.43
N ALA A 454 23.04 35.44 -40.62
CA ALA A 454 23.00 36.71 -39.89
C ALA A 454 23.10 37.92 -40.85
N PRO A 455 22.22 38.94 -40.75
CA PRO A 455 22.26 40.09 -41.66
C PRO A 455 23.57 40.87 -41.48
N ALA A 456 24.23 41.19 -42.59
CA ALA A 456 25.42 42.04 -42.59
C ALA A 456 25.10 43.40 -41.95
N ALA A 457 25.88 43.79 -40.94
CA ALA A 457 25.75 45.11 -40.30
C ALA A 457 25.85 46.23 -41.35
N PRO A 458 24.99 47.27 -41.30
CA PRO A 458 25.05 48.36 -42.27
C PRO A 458 26.38 49.11 -42.12
N GLN A 459 27.16 49.15 -43.19
CA GLN A 459 28.31 50.06 -43.29
C GLN A 459 27.79 51.50 -43.29
N GLU A 460 28.15 52.28 -42.27
CA GLU A 460 27.98 53.73 -42.27
C GLU A 460 28.76 54.34 -43.46
N PRO A 461 28.16 55.24 -44.25
CA PRO A 461 28.88 55.89 -45.34
C PRO A 461 29.93 56.86 -44.78
N ALA A 462 31.15 56.75 -45.30
CA ALA A 462 32.27 57.63 -45.00
C ALA A 462 31.89 59.10 -45.22
N GLY A 463 32.01 59.93 -44.18
CA GLY A 463 31.89 61.37 -44.28
C GLY A 463 33.02 61.94 -45.14
N GLU A 464 32.66 62.60 -46.25
CA GLU A 464 33.56 63.45 -47.00
C GLU A 464 33.97 64.65 -46.13
N ALA A 465 35.25 64.68 -45.74
CA ALA A 465 35.89 65.86 -45.20
C ALA A 465 36.31 66.78 -46.35
N MET A 466 35.83 68.01 -46.32
CA MET A 466 36.32 69.14 -47.13
C MET A 466 37.78 69.49 -46.78
N PRO A 467 38.67 69.78 -47.75
CA PRO A 467 40.02 70.26 -47.46
C PRO A 467 40.08 71.79 -47.41
N GLU A 468 40.72 72.31 -46.36
CA GLU A 468 41.21 73.69 -46.24
C GLU A 468 42.51 73.89 -47.06
N GLU A 469 42.46 74.92 -47.92
CA GLU A 469 43.50 75.81 -48.45
C GLU A 469 44.97 75.39 -48.54
N GLU A 470 45.52 75.47 -49.77
CA GLU A 470 46.91 75.87 -50.02
C GLU A 470 46.96 77.21 -50.78
N MET A 471 47.89 78.04 -50.31
CA MET A 471 48.21 79.42 -50.65
C MET A 471 49.16 79.50 -51.87
N GLN A 472 48.91 80.43 -52.81
CA GLN A 472 49.88 81.28 -53.56
C GLN A 472 49.43 81.59 -55.01
N THR A 473 49.01 82.84 -55.24
CA THR A 473 49.53 83.88 -56.18
C THR A 473 48.41 84.70 -56.79
#